data_AF-A0A2U1T5U5-F1
#
_entry.id   AF-A0A2U1T5U5-F1
#
_cell.length_a   1.000
_cell.length_b   1.000
_cell.length_c   1.000
_cell.angle_alpha   90.00
_cell.angle_beta   90.00
_cell.angle_gamma   90.00
#
_symmetry.space_group_name_H-M   'P 1'
#
loop_
_entity.id
_entity.type
_entity.pdbx_description
1 polymer ?
#
loop_
_entity_poly.entity_id
_entity_poly.type
_entity_poly.pdbx_seq_one_letter_code
_entity_poly.pdbx_strand_id
1 'polypeptide(L)'
;MVAELASADRLFVVSDFDGTLAGFSADAYNVPVNSQSLAALTRLAGMPDTRVAILSGRHLEGLAEVCDLRAPIIRAGSHGNESSFSTGPSLAQQKRLDEIEAALKPLLDEHGTFVERKPFQRVAHVATLAKKDPEKAEEILRKIAQLDFEGAHVIEGKNIVEFSVTSVTKGTWIEKVRDQYEPERTVFVGDDVTDEQGFAVLGEKDYGIKVGEGHTAASARVANIEEVAEFFTELADARAAHIQFPRDTAGRFEWCAAGLGAIVHQVEDWSVPTPCTGWSARDVIRHLNTWVPKKLGLEPVPGDDPVDEYFTFIDAVRALLDDDNRAALECVRTSLNTDLFVHTWDMARAIGVNPKLDENFASRLLRHYELVNEERMVETGHYDPPRRDPGGRLPRRAARRRHRPRPARQSRRVAL
;
A
#
# COMPACT_ATOMS: atom_id res chain seq x y z
N MET A 1 2.94 15.44 -17.76
CA MET A 1 3.20 14.35 -16.79
C MET A 1 1.91 13.79 -16.17
N VAL A 2 1.31 14.36 -15.11
CA VAL A 2 0.15 13.73 -14.41
C VAL A 2 -0.99 13.34 -15.35
N ALA A 3 -1.45 14.25 -16.21
CA ALA A 3 -2.52 13.96 -17.17
C ALA A 3 -2.17 12.82 -18.14
N GLU A 4 -0.92 12.72 -18.57
CA GLU A 4 -0.44 11.67 -19.48
C GLU A 4 -0.34 10.30 -18.79
N LEU A 5 0.14 10.27 -17.54
CA LEU A 5 0.14 9.06 -16.72
C LEU A 5 -1.28 8.60 -16.42
N ALA A 6 -2.16 9.52 -16.03
CA ALA A 6 -3.56 9.24 -15.71
C ALA A 6 -4.36 8.70 -16.91
N SER A 7 -4.02 9.11 -18.13
CA SER A 7 -4.70 8.68 -19.35
C SER A 7 -4.14 7.43 -20.00
N ALA A 8 -3.08 6.83 -19.45
CA ALA A 8 -2.46 5.63 -20.02
C ALA A 8 -3.44 4.44 -19.94
N ASP A 9 -3.54 3.61 -20.99
CA ASP A 9 -4.40 2.43 -20.97
C ASP A 9 -4.01 1.51 -19.81
N ARG A 10 -2.71 1.21 -19.69
CA ARG A 10 -2.12 0.48 -18.55
C ARG A 10 -1.05 1.32 -17.87
N LEU A 11 -1.24 1.59 -16.59
CA LEU A 11 -0.33 2.39 -15.76
C LEU A 11 0.42 1.51 -14.75
N PHE A 12 1.73 1.69 -14.65
CA PHE A 12 2.54 1.11 -13.59
C PHE A 12 3.16 2.21 -12.72
N VAL A 13 2.86 2.20 -11.43
CA VAL A 13 3.35 3.16 -10.44
C VAL A 13 4.29 2.43 -9.50
N VAL A 14 5.52 2.93 -9.37
CA VAL A 14 6.54 2.39 -8.48
C VAL A 14 6.99 3.51 -7.55
N SER A 15 7.10 3.21 -6.26
CA SER A 15 7.66 4.12 -5.27
C SER A 15 8.76 3.41 -4.49
N ASP A 16 9.86 4.12 -4.22
CA ASP A 16 10.70 3.78 -3.09
C ASP A 16 9.95 4.05 -1.77
N PHE A 17 10.50 3.58 -0.65
CA PHE A 17 9.93 3.73 0.68
C PHE A 17 10.68 4.75 1.54
N ASP A 18 11.89 4.46 1.99
CA ASP A 18 12.70 5.37 2.81
C ASP A 18 13.05 6.62 1.98
N GLY A 19 13.01 7.81 2.58
CA GLY A 19 13.26 9.08 1.89
C GLY A 19 12.19 9.52 0.88
N THR A 20 11.23 8.65 0.55
CA THR A 20 10.18 8.90 -0.46
C THR A 20 8.77 8.86 0.13
N LEU A 21 8.37 7.74 0.75
CA LEU A 21 7.09 7.57 1.45
C LEU A 21 7.22 7.75 2.96
N ALA A 22 8.41 7.54 3.49
CA ALA A 22 8.73 7.63 4.90
C ALA A 22 9.99 8.48 5.12
N GLY A 23 9.99 9.28 6.19
CA GLY A 23 11.17 10.05 6.57
C GLY A 23 12.26 9.17 7.19
N PHE A 24 13.41 9.79 7.47
CA PHE A 24 14.50 9.11 8.18
C PHE A 24 14.33 9.20 9.70
N SER A 25 14.72 8.13 10.39
CA SER A 25 14.72 8.07 11.86
C SER A 25 16.00 7.40 12.36
N ALA A 26 16.38 7.72 13.60
CA ALA A 26 17.50 7.05 14.26
C ALA A 26 17.18 5.57 14.58
N ASP A 27 15.91 5.26 14.76
CA ASP A 27 15.39 3.90 14.84
C ASP A 27 14.80 3.51 13.49
N ALA A 28 15.40 2.51 12.85
CA ALA A 28 15.00 2.05 11.53
C ALA A 28 13.56 1.53 11.49
N TYR A 29 12.99 1.08 12.62
CA TYR A 29 11.62 0.55 12.68
C TYR A 29 10.60 1.58 13.19
N ASN A 30 11.04 2.79 13.51
CA ASN A 30 10.18 3.89 13.91
C ASN A 30 10.38 5.08 12.97
N VAL A 31 10.04 4.87 11.71
CA VAL A 31 10.10 5.89 10.65
C VAL A 31 8.74 6.58 10.48
N PRO A 32 8.70 7.93 10.37
CA PRO A 32 7.44 8.62 10.13
C PRO A 32 6.98 8.38 8.70
N VAL A 33 5.88 7.65 8.52
CA VAL A 33 5.30 7.33 7.22
C VAL A 33 4.24 8.36 6.83
N ASN A 34 4.26 8.81 5.58
CA ASN A 34 3.27 9.74 5.07
C ASN A 34 1.97 9.00 4.70
N SER A 35 0.94 9.15 5.54
CA SER A 35 -0.37 8.51 5.38
C SER A 35 -1.11 8.93 4.10
N GLN A 36 -0.88 10.14 3.59
CA GLN A 36 -1.49 10.62 2.34
C GLN A 36 -0.90 9.89 1.13
N SER A 37 0.41 9.65 1.11
CA SER A 37 1.04 8.83 0.07
C SER A 37 0.50 7.40 0.09
N LEU A 38 0.39 6.78 1.29
CA LEU A 38 -0.19 5.44 1.41
C LEU A 38 -1.64 5.41 0.90
N ALA A 39 -2.45 6.40 1.28
CA ALA A 39 -3.82 6.53 0.82
C ALA A 39 -3.93 6.66 -0.70
N ALA A 40 -3.08 7.48 -1.32
CA ALA A 40 -3.07 7.67 -2.77
C ALA A 40 -2.64 6.41 -3.53
N LEU A 41 -1.59 5.72 -3.06
CA LEU A 41 -1.12 4.46 -3.63
C LEU A 41 -2.17 3.34 -3.49
N THR A 42 -2.84 3.25 -2.34
CA THR A 42 -3.95 2.31 -2.13
C THR A 42 -5.10 2.59 -3.10
N ARG A 43 -5.48 3.86 -3.29
CA ARG A 43 -6.50 4.25 -4.30
C ARG A 43 -6.10 3.81 -5.70
N LEU A 44 -4.88 4.14 -6.13
CA LEU A 44 -4.37 3.77 -7.45
C LEU A 44 -4.38 2.24 -7.65
N ALA A 45 -4.05 1.47 -6.62
CA ALA A 45 -3.99 0.01 -6.70
C ALA A 45 -5.37 -0.65 -6.91
N GLY A 46 -6.45 -0.01 -6.47
CA GLY A 46 -7.82 -0.50 -6.69
C GLY A 46 -8.43 -0.08 -8.03
N MET A 47 -7.71 0.69 -8.85
CA MET A 47 -8.19 1.17 -10.14
C MET A 47 -7.89 0.16 -11.25
N PRO A 48 -8.81 -0.04 -12.22
CA PRO A 48 -8.55 -0.85 -13.40
C PRO A 48 -7.26 -0.47 -14.11
N ASP A 49 -6.59 -1.49 -14.65
CA ASP A 49 -5.40 -1.34 -15.48
C ASP A 49 -4.33 -0.43 -14.83
N THR A 50 -4.23 -0.47 -13.51
CA THR A 50 -3.30 0.32 -12.71
C THR A 50 -2.59 -0.61 -11.74
N ARG A 51 -1.28 -0.78 -11.92
CA ARG A 51 -0.44 -1.57 -11.02
C ARG A 51 0.38 -0.64 -10.14
N VAL A 52 0.48 -0.97 -8.86
CA VAL A 52 1.26 -0.21 -7.89
C VAL A 52 2.28 -1.13 -7.22
N ALA A 53 3.49 -0.63 -7.02
CA ALA A 53 4.55 -1.32 -6.31
C ALA A 53 5.31 -0.40 -5.35
N ILE A 54 5.76 -0.97 -4.24
CA ILE A 54 6.78 -0.40 -3.36
C ILE A 54 8.04 -1.21 -3.56
N LEU A 55 9.14 -0.53 -3.87
CA LEU A 55 10.43 -1.13 -4.16
C LEU A 55 11.50 -0.55 -3.23
N SER A 56 11.72 -1.24 -2.11
CA SER A 56 12.58 -0.79 -1.02
C SER A 56 13.89 -1.56 -0.93
N GLY A 57 14.93 -0.91 -0.39
CA GLY A 57 16.15 -1.59 0.06
C GLY A 57 15.97 -2.41 1.35
N ARG A 58 14.92 -2.14 2.13
CA ARG A 58 14.55 -2.93 3.31
C ARG A 58 14.23 -4.36 2.91
N HIS A 59 14.61 -5.33 3.73
CA HIS A 59 14.13 -6.70 3.59
C HIS A 59 12.60 -6.75 3.76
N LEU A 60 11.95 -7.73 3.13
CA LEU A 60 10.49 -7.71 2.99
C LEU A 60 9.75 -7.78 4.34
N GLU A 61 10.29 -8.54 5.29
CA GLU A 61 9.77 -8.60 6.68
C GLU A 61 9.87 -7.23 7.37
N GLY A 62 11.05 -6.61 7.36
CA GLY A 62 11.23 -5.28 7.96
C GLY A 62 10.47 -4.16 7.26
N LEU A 63 10.20 -4.27 5.95
CA LEU A 63 9.28 -3.36 5.27
C LEU A 63 7.84 -3.55 5.76
N ALA A 64 7.40 -4.79 6.01
CA ALA A 64 6.05 -5.07 6.48
C ALA A 64 5.77 -4.57 7.90
N GLU A 65 6.81 -4.40 8.73
CA GLU A 65 6.70 -3.84 10.08
C GLU A 65 6.46 -2.33 10.09
N VAL A 66 6.90 -1.61 9.05
CA VAL A 66 6.83 -0.14 8.99
C VAL A 66 5.87 0.39 7.93
N CYS A 67 5.40 -0.46 7.02
CA CYS A 67 4.55 -0.06 5.91
C CYS A 67 3.27 -0.90 5.86
N ASP A 68 2.14 -0.24 6.13
CA ASP A 68 0.82 -0.86 6.13
C ASP A 68 0.18 -1.00 4.75
N LEU A 69 0.91 -0.75 3.66
CA LEU A 69 0.39 -1.04 2.34
C LEU A 69 0.22 -2.56 2.15
N ARG A 70 -0.96 -2.97 1.69
CA ARG A 70 -1.36 -4.37 1.52
C ARG A 70 -1.76 -4.65 0.07
N ALA A 71 -2.15 -5.88 -0.23
CA ALA A 71 -2.61 -6.26 -1.56
C ALA A 71 -3.75 -5.35 -2.05
N PRO A 72 -3.81 -5.01 -3.35
CA PRO A 72 -3.08 -5.62 -4.46
C PRO A 72 -1.72 -4.96 -4.79
N ILE A 73 -1.20 -4.11 -3.91
CA ILE A 73 0.12 -3.47 -4.09
C ILE A 73 1.22 -4.53 -4.03
N ILE A 74 2.13 -4.51 -5.00
CA ILE A 74 3.32 -5.36 -4.97
C ILE A 74 4.30 -4.78 -3.96
N ARG A 75 4.71 -5.58 -2.98
CA ARG A 75 5.81 -5.24 -2.06
C ARG A 75 7.07 -5.96 -2.51
N ALA A 76 8.12 -5.19 -2.73
CA ALA A 76 9.43 -5.70 -3.10
C ALA A 76 10.49 -5.15 -2.13
N GLY A 77 11.14 -6.07 -1.42
CA GLY A 77 12.22 -5.79 -0.48
C GLY A 77 13.59 -6.18 -1.05
N SER A 78 14.65 -5.82 -0.33
CA SER A 78 16.04 -6.10 -0.67
C SER A 78 16.36 -5.67 -2.12
N HIS A 79 15.92 -4.48 -2.53
CA HIS A 79 16.05 -3.91 -3.88
C HIS A 79 15.39 -4.76 -4.99
N GLY A 80 14.36 -5.54 -4.66
CA GLY A 80 13.64 -6.41 -5.60
C GLY A 80 13.99 -7.89 -5.50
N ASN A 81 14.93 -8.26 -4.64
CA ASN A 81 15.30 -9.66 -4.40
C ASN A 81 14.21 -10.44 -3.67
N GLU A 82 13.43 -9.76 -2.84
CA GLU A 82 12.25 -10.31 -2.19
C GLU A 82 11.02 -9.65 -2.78
N SER A 83 10.04 -10.43 -3.21
CA SER A 83 8.75 -9.92 -3.69
C SER A 83 7.69 -11.03 -3.62
N SER A 84 6.46 -10.72 -4.00
CA SER A 84 5.40 -11.73 -4.17
C SER A 84 5.77 -12.89 -5.12
N PHE A 85 6.85 -12.76 -5.90
CA PHE A 85 7.35 -13.80 -6.81
C PHE A 85 8.57 -14.57 -6.27
N SER A 86 9.20 -14.12 -5.19
CA SER A 86 10.38 -14.76 -4.60
C SER A 86 10.56 -14.32 -3.14
N THR A 87 10.55 -15.25 -2.20
CA THR A 87 10.54 -14.93 -0.76
C THR A 87 11.90 -15.12 -0.07
N GLY A 88 13.00 -15.28 -0.82
CA GLY A 88 14.32 -15.47 -0.23
C GLY A 88 15.36 -16.11 -1.15
N PRO A 89 16.60 -16.27 -0.67
CA PRO A 89 17.69 -16.86 -1.43
C PRO A 89 17.40 -18.31 -1.81
N SER A 90 17.82 -18.69 -3.02
CA SER A 90 17.87 -20.10 -3.41
C SER A 90 18.82 -20.89 -2.50
N LEU A 91 18.69 -22.23 -2.48
CA LEU A 91 19.60 -23.09 -1.70
C LEU A 91 21.08 -22.87 -2.05
N ALA A 92 21.38 -22.59 -3.32
CA ALA A 92 22.74 -22.29 -3.78
C ALA A 92 23.24 -20.94 -3.23
N GLN A 93 22.39 -19.91 -3.25
CA GLN A 93 22.69 -18.60 -2.67
C GLN A 93 22.86 -18.69 -1.15
N GLN A 94 21.99 -19.44 -0.46
CA GLN A 94 22.10 -19.64 0.99
C GLN A 94 23.42 -20.31 1.37
N LYS A 95 23.80 -21.38 0.65
CA LYS A 95 25.09 -22.04 0.86
C LYS A 95 26.26 -21.06 0.67
N ARG A 96 26.19 -20.20 -0.36
CA ARG A 96 27.20 -19.18 -0.63
C ARG A 96 27.30 -18.15 0.51
N LEU A 97 26.16 -17.71 1.05
CA LEU A 97 26.12 -16.79 2.18
C LEU A 97 26.76 -17.40 3.43
N ASP A 98 26.53 -18.69 3.67
CA ASP A 98 27.13 -19.41 4.80
C ASP A 98 28.66 -19.56 4.61
N GLU A 99 29.12 -19.83 3.38
CA GLU A 99 30.55 -19.86 3.02
C GLU A 99 31.22 -18.50 3.25
N ILE A 100 30.59 -17.40 2.80
CA ILE A 100 31.07 -16.03 3.03
C ILE A 100 31.15 -15.75 4.53
N GLU A 101 30.10 -16.02 5.28
CA GLU A 101 30.07 -15.75 6.72
C GLU A 101 31.17 -16.54 7.47
N ALA A 102 31.38 -17.80 7.10
CA ALA A 102 32.43 -18.63 7.68
C ALA A 102 33.83 -18.05 7.43
N ALA A 103 34.06 -17.44 6.27
CA ALA A 103 35.32 -16.78 5.93
C ALA A 103 35.50 -15.41 6.60
N LEU A 104 34.40 -14.66 6.82
CA LEU A 104 34.44 -13.35 7.49
C LEU A 104 34.69 -13.47 8.99
N LYS A 105 34.10 -14.46 9.65
CA LYS A 105 34.22 -14.68 11.10
C LYS A 105 35.65 -14.58 11.66
N PRO A 106 36.66 -15.31 11.13
CA PRO A 106 38.02 -15.23 11.66
C PRO A 106 38.73 -13.89 11.39
N LEU A 107 38.23 -13.07 10.46
CA LEU A 107 38.78 -11.73 10.15
C LEU A 107 38.14 -10.64 11.03
N LEU A 108 37.03 -10.94 11.70
CA LEU A 108 36.24 -10.03 12.54
C LEU A 108 36.21 -10.50 14.00
N ASP A 109 37.38 -10.86 14.53
CA ASP A 109 37.57 -11.30 15.93
C ASP A 109 37.79 -10.11 16.89
N GLU A 110 37.95 -8.90 16.34
CA GLU A 110 38.21 -7.69 17.13
C GLU A 110 36.94 -7.14 17.76
N HIS A 111 37.07 -6.66 19.00
CA HIS A 111 35.95 -6.02 19.69
C HIS A 111 35.45 -4.80 18.90
N GLY A 112 34.16 -4.79 18.58
CA GLY A 112 33.54 -3.73 17.77
C GLY A 112 33.50 -4.04 16.27
N THR A 113 33.83 -5.28 15.89
CA THR A 113 33.59 -5.82 14.54
C THR A 113 32.52 -6.91 14.59
N PHE A 114 31.74 -7.06 13.52
CA PHE A 114 30.70 -8.10 13.42
C PHE A 114 30.28 -8.31 11.96
N VAL A 115 29.62 -9.44 11.70
CA VAL A 115 28.94 -9.70 10.42
C VAL A 115 27.44 -9.39 10.61
N GLU A 116 26.93 -8.42 9.86
CA GLU A 116 25.49 -8.22 9.70
C GLU A 116 24.96 -9.23 8.68
N ARG A 117 23.86 -9.90 9.04
CA ARG A 117 23.17 -10.85 8.18
C ARG A 117 21.96 -10.18 7.54
N LYS A 118 21.99 -10.07 6.22
CA LYS A 118 20.82 -9.70 5.41
C LYS A 118 20.39 -10.91 4.56
N PRO A 119 19.17 -10.93 4.01
CA PRO A 119 18.67 -12.09 3.27
C PRO A 119 19.57 -12.52 2.10
N PHE A 120 20.17 -11.57 1.38
CA PHE A 120 21.03 -11.85 0.22
C PHE A 120 22.47 -11.35 0.40
N GLN A 121 22.82 -10.90 1.60
CA GLN A 121 24.11 -10.29 1.86
C GLN A 121 24.73 -10.71 3.20
N ARG A 122 26.05 -10.62 3.25
CA ARG A 122 26.82 -10.60 4.49
C ARG A 122 27.65 -9.32 4.47
N VAL A 123 27.47 -8.49 5.49
CA VAL A 123 28.16 -7.20 5.60
C VAL A 123 29.12 -7.27 6.77
N ALA A 124 30.41 -7.07 6.51
CA ALA A 124 31.41 -6.90 7.55
C ALA A 124 31.38 -5.46 8.05
N HIS A 125 31.14 -5.25 9.34
CA HIS A 125 31.15 -3.92 9.97
C HIS A 125 32.38 -3.75 10.86
N VAL A 126 33.07 -2.61 10.71
CA VAL A 126 34.21 -2.23 11.55
C VAL A 126 34.08 -0.82 12.16
N ALA A 127 32.91 -0.17 12.06
CA ALA A 127 32.74 1.23 12.44
C ALA A 127 33.13 1.55 13.89
N THR A 128 32.85 0.65 14.84
CA THR A 128 33.24 0.82 16.25
C THR A 128 34.75 0.67 16.41
N LEU A 129 35.37 -0.29 15.72
CA LEU A 129 36.83 -0.44 15.70
C LEU A 129 37.51 0.78 15.07
N ALA A 130 37.01 1.28 13.95
CA ALA A 130 37.55 2.42 13.23
C ALA A 130 37.62 3.71 14.06
N LYS A 131 36.74 3.88 15.06
CA LYS A 131 36.80 5.01 16.01
C LYS A 131 37.98 4.90 16.99
N LYS A 132 38.42 3.68 17.30
CA LYS A 132 39.48 3.37 18.26
C LYS A 132 40.83 3.18 17.59
N ASP A 133 40.84 2.46 16.47
CA ASP A 133 42.02 2.06 15.71
C ASP A 133 41.69 2.06 14.20
N PRO A 134 41.80 3.23 13.54
CA PRO A 134 41.47 3.37 12.12
C PRO A 134 42.37 2.51 11.21
N GLU A 135 43.66 2.40 11.53
CA GLU A 135 44.64 1.67 10.71
C GLU A 135 44.32 0.18 10.68
N LYS A 136 44.04 -0.40 11.85
CA LYS A 136 43.65 -1.80 11.97
C LYS A 136 42.30 -2.09 11.30
N ALA A 137 41.33 -1.17 11.44
CA ALA A 137 40.05 -1.30 10.77
C ALA A 137 40.21 -1.32 9.23
N GLU A 138 41.04 -0.44 8.69
CA GLU A 138 41.34 -0.38 7.26
C GLU A 138 42.08 -1.63 6.78
N GLU A 139 43.03 -2.16 7.57
CA GLU A 139 43.72 -3.41 7.28
C GLU A 139 42.74 -4.59 7.18
N ILE A 140 41.79 -4.69 8.12
CA ILE A 140 40.76 -5.73 8.13
C ILE A 140 39.87 -5.61 6.88
N LEU A 141 39.38 -4.40 6.56
CA LEU A 141 38.55 -4.18 5.38
C LEU A 141 39.30 -4.52 4.09
N ARG A 142 40.58 -4.12 3.97
CA ARG A 142 41.41 -4.49 2.81
C ARG A 142 41.57 -6.00 2.64
N LYS A 143 41.76 -6.73 3.74
CA LYS A 143 41.82 -8.21 3.72
C LYS A 143 40.50 -8.83 3.30
N ILE A 144 39.39 -8.31 3.83
CA ILE A 144 38.05 -8.79 3.52
C ILE A 144 37.69 -8.51 2.06
N ALA A 145 37.94 -7.30 1.54
CA ALA A 145 37.63 -6.91 0.17
C ALA A 145 38.38 -7.74 -0.90
N GLN A 146 39.49 -8.38 -0.53
CA GLN A 146 40.25 -9.28 -1.41
C GLN A 146 39.69 -10.70 -1.46
N LEU A 147 38.74 -11.05 -0.60
CA LEU A 147 38.08 -12.36 -0.68
C LEU A 147 37.22 -12.40 -1.94
N ASP A 148 37.38 -13.47 -2.71
CA ASP A 148 36.60 -13.73 -3.91
C ASP A 148 35.73 -14.96 -3.71
N PHE A 149 34.44 -14.80 -4.01
CA PHE A 149 33.47 -15.87 -3.97
C PHE A 149 32.71 -15.85 -5.29
N GLU A 150 32.83 -16.93 -6.06
CA GLU A 150 32.11 -17.08 -7.33
C GLU A 150 30.61 -16.79 -7.16
N GLY A 151 30.06 -15.90 -7.99
CA GLY A 151 28.65 -15.52 -7.93
C GLY A 151 28.28 -14.60 -6.76
N ALA A 152 29.26 -14.04 -6.05
CA ALA A 152 29.07 -12.93 -5.14
C ALA A 152 29.75 -11.66 -5.68
N HIS A 153 29.16 -10.51 -5.38
CA HIS A 153 29.71 -9.20 -5.69
C HIS A 153 30.15 -8.49 -4.41
N VAL A 154 31.33 -7.87 -4.44
CA VAL A 154 31.88 -7.12 -3.32
C VAL A 154 31.57 -5.64 -3.50
N ILE A 155 31.04 -5.03 -2.45
CA ILE A 155 30.76 -3.59 -2.38
C ILE A 155 31.53 -3.03 -1.18
N GLU A 156 32.49 -2.14 -1.45
CA GLU A 156 33.25 -1.45 -0.42
C GLU A 156 32.52 -0.17 0.00
N GLY A 157 32.31 0.00 1.30
CA GLY A 157 31.67 1.19 1.86
C GLY A 157 32.45 1.78 3.02
N LYS A 158 31.98 2.91 3.55
CA LYS A 158 32.63 3.54 4.70
C LYS A 158 32.49 2.65 5.94
N ASN A 159 33.62 2.11 6.41
CA ASN A 159 33.70 1.18 7.53
C ASN A 159 32.96 -0.16 7.33
N ILE A 160 32.67 -0.53 6.08
CA ILE A 160 32.00 -1.79 5.75
C ILE A 160 32.56 -2.42 4.47
N VAL A 161 32.47 -3.74 4.37
CA VAL A 161 32.54 -4.48 3.08
C VAL A 161 31.34 -5.40 3.01
N GLU A 162 30.55 -5.29 1.95
CA GLU A 162 29.35 -6.07 1.71
C GLU A 162 29.60 -7.10 0.61
N PHE A 163 29.19 -8.35 0.84
CA PHE A 163 29.10 -9.40 -0.17
C PHE A 163 27.64 -9.65 -0.51
N SER A 164 27.27 -9.48 -1.77
CA SER A 164 25.92 -9.77 -2.29
C SER A 164 25.93 -11.00 -3.18
N VAL A 165 25.08 -11.98 -2.92
CA VAL A 165 24.92 -13.21 -3.75
C VAL A 165 23.84 -13.06 -4.82
N THR A 166 23.53 -11.81 -5.17
CA THR A 166 22.53 -11.44 -6.16
C THR A 166 22.98 -10.22 -6.96
N SER A 167 22.60 -10.21 -8.24
CA SER A 167 22.79 -9.08 -9.16
C SER A 167 21.51 -8.28 -9.38
N VAL A 168 20.39 -8.65 -8.71
CA VAL A 168 19.13 -7.92 -8.84
C VAL A 168 19.29 -6.53 -8.23
N THR A 169 18.99 -5.54 -9.05
CA THR A 169 18.88 -4.12 -8.71
C THR A 169 17.43 -3.65 -8.86
N LYS A 170 17.13 -2.45 -8.33
CA LYS A 170 15.83 -1.81 -8.56
C LYS A 170 15.51 -1.69 -10.05
N GLY A 171 16.50 -1.36 -10.88
CA GLY A 171 16.38 -1.30 -12.34
C GLY A 171 15.98 -2.63 -12.96
N THR A 172 16.75 -3.70 -12.71
CA THR A 172 16.44 -5.02 -13.28
C THR A 172 15.09 -5.57 -12.82
N TRP A 173 14.66 -5.21 -11.61
CA TRP A 173 13.34 -5.58 -11.11
C TRP A 173 12.23 -4.82 -11.85
N ILE A 174 12.39 -3.50 -12.04
CA ILE A 174 11.43 -2.68 -12.78
C ILE A 174 11.29 -3.18 -14.23
N GLU A 175 12.39 -3.49 -14.91
CA GLU A 175 12.38 -4.08 -16.27
C GLU A 175 11.59 -5.39 -16.30
N LYS A 176 11.91 -6.33 -15.41
CA LYS A 176 11.22 -7.63 -15.34
C LYS A 176 9.71 -7.46 -15.14
N VAL A 177 9.30 -6.53 -14.29
CA VAL A 177 7.89 -6.28 -14.02
C VAL A 177 7.22 -5.61 -15.23
N ARG A 178 7.91 -4.66 -15.89
CA ARG A 178 7.42 -4.05 -17.13
C ARG A 178 7.25 -5.06 -18.25
N ASP A 179 8.17 -6.01 -18.41
CA ASP A 179 8.05 -7.09 -19.40
C ASP A 179 6.84 -8.00 -19.13
N GLN A 180 6.47 -8.18 -17.87
CA GLN A 180 5.33 -9.02 -17.49
C GLN A 180 3.98 -8.31 -17.67
N TYR A 181 3.89 -7.02 -17.33
CA TYR A 181 2.62 -6.28 -17.35
C TYR A 181 2.41 -5.42 -18.59
N GLU A 182 3.47 -5.20 -19.37
CA GLU A 182 3.50 -4.38 -20.57
C GLU A 182 2.76 -3.03 -20.40
N PRO A 183 3.08 -2.21 -19.37
CA PRO A 183 2.38 -0.95 -19.15
C PRO A 183 2.62 0.01 -20.32
N GLU A 184 1.62 0.82 -20.67
CA GLU A 184 1.81 1.90 -21.64
C GLU A 184 2.74 2.98 -21.05
N ARG A 185 2.58 3.25 -19.75
CA ARG A 185 3.44 4.16 -19.00
C ARG A 185 3.78 3.64 -17.62
N THR A 186 5.01 3.90 -17.23
CA THR A 186 5.55 3.66 -15.89
C THR A 186 5.95 4.99 -15.27
N VAL A 187 5.67 5.15 -13.97
CA VAL A 187 6.29 6.19 -13.15
C VAL A 187 7.04 5.54 -12.00
N PHE A 188 8.27 5.98 -11.77
CA PHE A 188 9.07 5.58 -10.61
C PHE A 188 9.47 6.82 -9.80
N VAL A 189 9.24 6.79 -8.50
CA VAL A 189 9.61 7.85 -7.55
C VAL A 189 10.62 7.31 -6.54
N GLY A 190 11.74 7.98 -6.34
CA GLY A 190 12.80 7.55 -5.41
C GLY A 190 13.76 8.68 -5.05
N ASP A 191 14.52 8.54 -3.97
CA ASP A 191 15.37 9.60 -3.39
C ASP A 191 16.88 9.28 -3.39
N ASP A 192 17.29 8.02 -3.51
CA ASP A 192 18.68 7.62 -3.26
C ASP A 192 19.41 7.13 -4.53
N VAL A 193 20.73 6.93 -4.41
CA VAL A 193 21.62 6.46 -5.48
C VAL A 193 21.16 5.13 -6.08
N THR A 194 20.52 4.27 -5.28
CA THR A 194 20.00 2.99 -5.81
C THR A 194 18.80 3.17 -6.74
N ASP A 195 18.07 4.28 -6.62
CA ASP A 195 16.94 4.60 -7.50
C ASP A 195 17.39 5.07 -8.88
N GLU A 196 18.61 5.59 -9.01
CA GLU A 196 19.20 5.94 -10.30
C GLU A 196 19.29 4.73 -11.25
N GLN A 197 19.49 3.53 -10.69
CA GLN A 197 19.43 2.29 -11.46
C GLN A 197 18.01 2.02 -11.98
N GLY A 198 16.98 2.40 -11.21
CA GLY A 198 15.59 2.33 -11.62
C GLY A 198 15.20 3.38 -12.65
N PHE A 199 15.71 4.61 -12.53
CA PHE A 199 15.46 5.66 -13.53
C PHE A 199 16.12 5.34 -14.88
N ALA A 200 17.32 4.75 -14.86
CA ALA A 200 18.08 4.43 -16.07
C ALA A 200 17.40 3.43 -17.02
N VAL A 201 16.47 2.62 -16.52
CA VAL A 201 15.75 1.60 -17.31
C VAL A 201 14.39 2.08 -17.85
N LEU A 202 13.94 3.27 -17.44
CA LEU A 202 12.66 3.82 -17.89
C LEU A 202 12.72 4.20 -19.37
N GLY A 203 11.62 3.94 -20.10
CA GLY A 203 11.51 4.26 -21.52
C GLY A 203 11.16 5.73 -21.77
N GLU A 204 11.18 6.15 -23.04
CA GLU A 204 10.91 7.56 -23.42
C GLU A 204 9.53 8.09 -23.01
N LYS A 205 8.55 7.21 -22.80
CA LYS A 205 7.17 7.55 -22.39
C LYS A 205 6.96 7.53 -20.87
N ASP A 206 7.94 7.01 -20.15
CA ASP A 206 7.89 6.80 -18.70
C ASP A 206 8.45 8.03 -17.97
N TYR A 207 8.18 8.12 -16.67
CA TYR A 207 8.66 9.23 -15.85
C TYR A 207 9.41 8.72 -14.63
N GLY A 208 10.68 9.13 -14.53
CA GLY A 208 11.43 9.07 -13.27
C GLY A 208 11.22 10.38 -12.50
N ILE A 209 10.97 10.30 -11.20
CA ILE A 209 10.84 11.44 -10.30
C ILE A 209 11.83 11.30 -9.15
N LYS A 210 12.82 12.18 -9.10
CA LYS A 210 13.78 12.25 -7.99
C LYS A 210 13.18 13.03 -6.82
N VAL A 211 13.29 12.51 -5.61
CA VAL A 211 12.95 13.24 -4.38
C VAL A 211 14.20 13.91 -3.82
N GLY A 212 14.10 15.18 -3.40
CA GLY A 212 15.22 15.94 -2.83
C GLY A 212 16.23 16.40 -3.89
N GLU A 213 17.43 16.82 -3.45
CA GLU A 213 18.49 17.35 -4.32
C GLU A 213 19.38 16.25 -4.96
N GLY A 214 20.43 16.66 -5.68
CA GLY A 214 21.46 15.76 -6.25
C GLY A 214 21.34 15.52 -7.75
N HIS A 215 22.41 15.00 -8.37
CA HIS A 215 22.39 14.57 -9.76
C HIS A 215 21.44 13.39 -9.97
N THR A 216 20.74 13.36 -11.09
CA THR A 216 19.76 12.30 -11.38
C THR A 216 19.54 12.11 -12.87
N ALA A 217 19.22 10.87 -13.26
CA ALA A 217 18.69 10.50 -14.57
C ALA A 217 17.16 10.67 -14.65
N ALA A 218 16.47 10.93 -13.52
CA ALA A 218 15.05 11.20 -13.48
C ALA A 218 14.65 12.41 -14.35
N SER A 219 13.51 12.29 -15.03
CA SER A 219 12.94 13.33 -15.89
C SER A 219 12.31 14.50 -15.12
N ALA A 220 11.98 14.30 -13.86
CA ALA A 220 11.33 15.27 -12.99
C ALA A 220 11.88 15.18 -11.56
N ARG A 221 11.51 16.15 -10.73
CA ARG A 221 11.93 16.24 -9.33
C ARG A 221 10.83 16.82 -8.46
N VAL A 222 10.75 16.32 -7.24
CA VAL A 222 9.98 16.89 -6.12
C VAL A 222 10.92 17.15 -4.95
N ALA A 223 10.61 18.14 -4.11
CA ALA A 223 11.53 18.60 -3.08
C ALA A 223 11.61 17.67 -1.86
N ASN A 224 10.49 17.03 -1.49
CA ASN A 224 10.34 16.32 -0.22
C ASN A 224 9.18 15.31 -0.26
N ILE A 225 8.95 14.64 0.87
CA ILE A 225 7.93 13.59 1.05
C ILE A 225 6.51 14.18 0.94
N GLU A 226 6.30 15.44 1.33
CA GLU A 226 5.01 16.11 1.20
C GLU A 226 4.64 16.31 -0.28
N GLU A 227 5.58 16.76 -1.12
CA GLU A 227 5.36 16.89 -2.56
C GLU A 227 5.19 15.52 -3.27
N VAL A 228 5.79 14.45 -2.72
CA VAL A 228 5.50 13.07 -3.17
C VAL A 228 4.04 12.71 -2.90
N ALA A 229 3.53 13.03 -1.71
CA ALA A 229 2.14 12.78 -1.33
C ALA A 229 1.16 13.57 -2.21
N GLU A 230 1.47 14.84 -2.48
CA GLU A 230 0.71 15.69 -3.40
C GLU A 230 0.70 15.08 -4.81
N PHE A 231 1.86 14.70 -5.34
CA PHE A 231 1.95 14.06 -6.66
C PHE A 231 1.11 12.79 -6.78
N PHE A 232 1.23 11.85 -5.83
CA PHE A 232 0.43 10.62 -5.88
C PHE A 232 -1.06 10.90 -5.71
N THR A 233 -1.44 11.87 -4.88
CA THR A 233 -2.84 12.28 -4.70
C THR A 233 -3.41 12.86 -5.99
N GLU A 234 -2.69 13.77 -6.64
CA GLU A 234 -3.07 14.33 -7.94
C GLU A 234 -3.18 13.26 -9.02
N LEU A 235 -2.23 12.31 -9.05
CA LEU A 235 -2.27 11.19 -9.98
C LEU A 235 -3.48 10.29 -9.74
N ALA A 236 -3.79 9.95 -8.48
CA ALA A 236 -4.96 9.15 -8.13
C ALA A 236 -6.27 9.87 -8.51
N ASP A 237 -6.37 11.18 -8.27
CA ASP A 237 -7.53 11.99 -8.64
C ASP A 237 -7.70 12.07 -10.17
N ALA A 238 -6.62 12.36 -10.90
CA ALA A 238 -6.63 12.43 -12.35
C ALA A 238 -6.95 11.07 -12.99
N ARG A 239 -6.36 9.99 -12.47
CA ARG A 239 -6.61 8.62 -12.94
C ARG A 239 -8.06 8.23 -12.73
N ALA A 240 -8.61 8.47 -11.53
CA ALA A 240 -10.02 8.22 -11.22
C ALA A 240 -11.00 9.02 -12.09
N ALA A 241 -10.64 10.25 -12.48
CA ALA A 241 -11.44 11.06 -13.37
C ALA A 241 -11.40 10.59 -14.84
N HIS A 242 -10.29 9.94 -15.24
CA HIS A 242 -10.11 9.42 -16.60
C HIS A 242 -10.77 8.04 -16.78
N ILE A 243 -10.59 7.15 -15.83
CA ILE A 243 -11.11 5.78 -15.91
C ILE A 243 -12.56 5.71 -15.45
N GLN A 244 -13.33 4.79 -16.04
CA GLN A 244 -14.72 4.57 -15.63
C GLN A 244 -14.77 3.71 -14.37
N PHE A 245 -15.67 4.06 -13.45
CA PHE A 245 -16.03 3.19 -12.33
C PHE A 245 -16.39 1.78 -12.86
N PRO A 246 -15.78 0.70 -12.33
CA PRO A 246 -15.90 -0.64 -12.91
C PRO A 246 -17.34 -1.13 -13.04
N ARG A 247 -17.59 -1.98 -14.05
CA ARG A 247 -18.94 -2.50 -14.33
C ARG A 247 -19.16 -3.88 -13.71
N ASP A 248 -18.14 -4.71 -13.70
CA ASP A 248 -18.14 -6.04 -13.12
C ASP A 248 -18.04 -5.97 -11.58
N THR A 249 -18.38 -7.07 -10.92
CA THR A 249 -18.47 -7.12 -9.46
C THR A 249 -17.10 -7.01 -8.79
N ALA A 250 -16.08 -7.68 -9.34
CA ALA A 250 -14.74 -7.75 -8.74
C ALA A 250 -14.00 -6.42 -8.85
N GLY A 251 -14.01 -5.79 -10.03
CA GLY A 251 -13.44 -4.46 -10.22
C GLY A 251 -14.09 -3.41 -9.31
N ARG A 252 -15.41 -3.47 -9.11
CA ARG A 252 -16.09 -2.58 -8.16
C ARG A 252 -15.66 -2.82 -6.72
N PHE A 253 -15.44 -4.08 -6.36
CA PHE A 253 -14.93 -4.43 -5.05
C PHE A 253 -13.55 -3.84 -4.83
N GLU A 254 -12.61 -4.02 -5.77
CA GLU A 254 -11.27 -3.44 -5.67
C GLU A 254 -11.32 -1.91 -5.54
N TRP A 255 -12.16 -1.25 -6.36
CA TRP A 255 -12.33 0.20 -6.28
C TRP A 255 -12.87 0.66 -4.92
N CYS A 256 -13.96 0.05 -4.44
CA CYS A 256 -14.58 0.45 -3.19
C CYS A 256 -13.71 0.09 -1.96
N ALA A 257 -13.03 -1.06 -2.00
CA ALA A 257 -12.10 -1.48 -0.95
C ALA A 257 -10.91 -0.52 -0.89
N ALA A 258 -10.29 -0.19 -2.03
CA ALA A 258 -9.22 0.80 -2.07
C ALA A 258 -9.66 2.19 -1.58
N GLY A 259 -10.89 2.61 -1.92
CA GLY A 259 -11.47 3.86 -1.42
C GLY A 259 -11.54 3.94 0.11
N LEU A 260 -12.05 2.89 0.76
CA LEU A 260 -12.12 2.82 2.21
C LEU A 260 -10.74 2.62 2.85
N GLY A 261 -9.91 1.73 2.29
CA GLY A 261 -8.54 1.49 2.76
C GLY A 261 -7.68 2.75 2.76
N ALA A 262 -7.87 3.63 1.78
CA ALA A 262 -7.20 4.92 1.74
C ALA A 262 -7.60 5.86 2.90
N ILE A 263 -8.85 5.77 3.37
CA ILE A 263 -9.29 6.49 4.56
C ILE A 263 -8.73 5.83 5.83
N VAL A 264 -8.71 4.50 5.89
CA VAL A 264 -8.14 3.72 7.00
C VAL A 264 -6.70 4.14 7.32
N HIS A 265 -5.85 4.34 6.31
CA HIS A 265 -4.47 4.83 6.51
C HIS A 265 -4.37 6.22 7.15
N GLN A 266 -5.44 7.03 7.09
CA GLN A 266 -5.46 8.41 7.58
C GLN A 266 -6.16 8.55 8.94
N VAL A 267 -6.64 7.45 9.55
CA VAL A 267 -7.28 7.51 10.88
C VAL A 267 -6.22 7.46 11.97
N GLU A 268 -6.03 8.58 12.67
CA GLU A 268 -5.13 8.66 13.82
C GLU A 268 -5.84 8.31 15.15
N ASP A 269 -7.11 8.69 15.30
CA ASP A 269 -7.93 8.38 16.47
C ASP A 269 -9.16 7.56 16.05
N TRP A 270 -9.15 6.27 16.42
CA TRP A 270 -10.22 5.33 16.09
C TRP A 270 -11.50 5.51 16.92
N SER A 271 -11.48 6.35 17.95
CA SER A 271 -12.64 6.64 18.81
C SER A 271 -13.52 7.78 18.27
N VAL A 272 -13.06 8.50 17.23
CA VAL A 272 -13.80 9.63 16.65
C VAL A 272 -15.20 9.23 16.19
N PRO A 273 -16.23 10.04 16.49
CA PRO A 273 -17.60 9.73 16.10
C PRO A 273 -17.79 9.89 14.59
N THR A 274 -18.51 8.96 14.00
CA THR A 274 -18.90 9.00 12.59
C THR A 274 -20.28 9.65 12.42
N PRO A 275 -20.69 9.98 11.18
CA PRO A 275 -22.08 10.33 10.90
C PRO A 275 -23.08 9.23 11.29
N CYS A 276 -22.67 7.97 11.37
CA CYS A 276 -23.49 6.88 11.88
C CYS A 276 -23.73 7.05 13.39
N THR A 277 -24.99 7.27 13.77
CA THR A 277 -25.34 7.63 15.15
C THR A 277 -24.91 6.56 16.15
N GLY A 278 -24.00 6.93 17.05
CA GLY A 278 -23.47 6.07 18.11
C GLY A 278 -22.31 5.18 17.69
N TRP A 279 -21.74 5.39 16.49
CA TRP A 279 -20.61 4.62 16.00
C TRP A 279 -19.35 5.49 15.95
N SER A 280 -18.26 4.95 16.47
CA SER A 280 -16.91 5.45 16.23
C SER A 280 -16.35 4.96 14.89
N ALA A 281 -15.22 5.51 14.44
CA ALA A 281 -14.51 4.99 13.27
C ALA A 281 -14.17 3.48 13.43
N ARG A 282 -13.80 3.04 14.64
CA ARG A 282 -13.57 1.63 14.96
C ARG A 282 -14.81 0.76 14.76
N ASP A 283 -15.98 1.28 15.12
CA ASP A 283 -17.24 0.51 15.01
C ASP A 283 -17.62 0.26 13.55
N VAL A 284 -17.21 1.14 12.63
CA VAL A 284 -17.39 0.94 11.18
C VAL A 284 -16.58 -0.27 10.69
N ILE A 285 -15.31 -0.39 11.10
CA ILE A 285 -14.48 -1.55 10.73
C ILE A 285 -15.02 -2.85 11.33
N ARG A 286 -15.36 -2.83 12.62
CA ARG A 286 -15.99 -3.97 13.30
C ARG A 286 -17.31 -4.38 12.66
N HIS A 287 -18.09 -3.41 12.16
CA HIS A 287 -19.31 -3.71 11.44
C HIS A 287 -19.01 -4.60 10.22
N LEU A 288 -18.08 -4.17 9.35
CA LEU A 288 -17.70 -4.93 8.15
C LEU A 288 -17.16 -6.33 8.52
N ASN A 289 -16.30 -6.41 9.54
CA ASN A 289 -15.64 -7.63 10.00
C ASN A 289 -16.57 -8.60 10.77
N THR A 290 -17.79 -8.22 11.14
CA THR A 290 -18.70 -9.14 11.86
C THR A 290 -19.67 -9.86 10.94
N TRP A 291 -20.24 -9.13 9.98
CA TRP A 291 -21.40 -9.64 9.27
C TRP A 291 -21.07 -10.28 7.92
N VAL A 292 -20.06 -9.72 7.23
CA VAL A 292 -19.62 -10.24 5.93
C VAL A 292 -18.98 -11.60 6.14
N PRO A 293 -18.02 -11.78 7.09
CA PRO A 293 -17.41 -13.09 7.31
C PRO A 293 -18.46 -14.16 7.60
N LYS A 294 -19.41 -13.86 8.50
CA LYS A 294 -20.53 -14.76 8.81
C LYS A 294 -21.38 -15.14 7.58
N LYS A 295 -21.62 -14.21 6.66
CA LYS A 295 -22.39 -14.48 5.43
C LYS A 295 -21.60 -15.33 4.42
N LEU A 296 -20.27 -15.23 4.46
CA LEU A 296 -19.35 -15.95 3.57
C LEU A 296 -18.81 -17.25 4.17
N GLY A 297 -19.15 -17.57 5.42
CA GLY A 297 -18.59 -18.72 6.14
C GLY A 297 -17.12 -18.53 6.55
N LEU A 298 -16.66 -17.29 6.63
CA LEU A 298 -15.35 -16.92 7.16
C LEU A 298 -15.47 -16.62 8.66
N GLU A 299 -14.39 -16.90 9.39
CA GLU A 299 -14.25 -16.42 10.75
C GLU A 299 -13.97 -14.91 10.75
N PRO A 300 -14.57 -14.13 11.67
CA PRO A 300 -14.19 -12.74 11.90
C PRO A 300 -12.70 -12.62 12.18
N VAL A 301 -12.05 -11.59 11.65
CA VAL A 301 -10.64 -11.33 11.94
C VAL A 301 -10.50 -10.96 13.42
N PRO A 302 -9.75 -11.71 14.24
CA PRO A 302 -9.51 -11.37 15.62
C PRO A 302 -8.48 -10.24 15.70
N GLY A 303 -8.65 -9.29 16.62
CA GLY A 303 -7.66 -8.24 16.83
C GLY A 303 -8.24 -7.01 17.53
N ASP A 304 -7.33 -6.11 17.91
CA ASP A 304 -7.65 -4.77 18.42
C ASP A 304 -7.08 -3.65 17.53
N ASP A 305 -6.40 -3.98 16.44
CA ASP A 305 -5.92 -3.03 15.44
C ASP A 305 -6.90 -2.96 14.25
N PRO A 306 -7.65 -1.86 14.10
CA PRO A 306 -8.61 -1.71 13.01
C PRO A 306 -7.97 -1.69 11.61
N VAL A 307 -6.69 -1.34 11.48
CA VAL A 307 -6.00 -1.36 10.18
C VAL A 307 -5.81 -2.80 9.72
N ASP A 308 -5.20 -3.63 10.56
CA ASP A 308 -5.01 -5.06 10.30
C ASP A 308 -6.34 -5.82 10.19
N GLU A 309 -7.33 -5.51 11.04
CA GLU A 309 -8.68 -6.07 10.92
C GLU A 309 -9.28 -5.82 9.54
N TYR A 310 -9.19 -4.58 9.05
CA TYR A 310 -9.73 -4.19 7.76
C TYR A 310 -9.04 -4.91 6.60
N PHE A 311 -7.72 -4.80 6.51
CA PHE A 311 -7.01 -5.36 5.35
C PHE A 311 -7.02 -6.89 5.32
N THR A 312 -6.93 -7.56 6.48
CA THR A 312 -7.07 -9.01 6.56
C THR A 312 -8.46 -9.46 6.08
N PHE A 313 -9.50 -8.72 6.45
CA PHE A 313 -10.87 -8.98 5.97
C PHE A 313 -10.97 -8.81 4.45
N ILE A 314 -10.43 -7.73 3.89
CA ILE A 314 -10.44 -7.47 2.44
C ILE A 314 -9.67 -8.56 1.69
N ASP A 315 -8.52 -8.99 2.19
CA ASP A 315 -7.73 -10.07 1.58
C ASP A 315 -8.49 -11.40 1.57
N ALA A 316 -9.22 -11.72 2.65
CA ALA A 316 -10.07 -12.91 2.69
C ALA A 316 -11.21 -12.87 1.67
N VAL A 317 -11.83 -11.69 1.46
CA VAL A 317 -12.87 -11.53 0.41
C VAL A 317 -12.25 -11.63 -0.98
N ARG A 318 -11.09 -11.02 -1.20
CA ARG A 318 -10.35 -11.08 -2.48
C ARG A 318 -10.01 -12.52 -2.85
N ALA A 319 -9.47 -13.30 -1.92
CA ALA A 319 -9.18 -14.72 -2.14
C ALA A 319 -10.43 -15.52 -2.56
N LEU A 320 -11.59 -15.26 -1.96
CA LEU A 320 -12.84 -15.89 -2.38
C LEU A 320 -13.29 -15.47 -3.79
N LEU A 321 -13.03 -14.22 -4.19
CA LEU A 321 -13.34 -13.74 -5.53
C LEU A 321 -12.41 -14.36 -6.58
N ASP A 322 -11.12 -14.50 -6.26
CA ASP A 322 -10.13 -15.17 -7.12
C ASP A 322 -10.48 -16.65 -7.36
N ASP A 323 -11.13 -17.29 -6.38
CA ASP A 323 -11.66 -18.67 -6.47
C ASP A 323 -13.04 -18.76 -7.17
N ASP A 324 -13.53 -17.69 -7.81
CA ASP A 324 -14.86 -17.60 -8.43
C ASP A 324 -16.02 -17.99 -7.48
N ASN A 325 -15.87 -17.72 -6.17
CA ASN A 325 -16.85 -18.14 -5.18
C ASN A 325 -18.20 -17.40 -5.38
N ARG A 326 -19.24 -18.16 -5.74
CA ARG A 326 -20.58 -17.61 -6.05
C ARG A 326 -21.22 -16.85 -4.88
N ALA A 327 -21.01 -17.31 -3.64
CA ALA A 327 -21.58 -16.65 -2.47
C ALA A 327 -20.87 -15.31 -2.20
N ALA A 328 -19.55 -15.26 -2.39
CA ALA A 328 -18.76 -14.03 -2.33
C ALA A 328 -19.19 -13.05 -3.41
N LEU A 329 -19.23 -13.47 -4.68
CA LEU A 329 -19.69 -12.64 -5.79
C LEU A 329 -21.08 -12.04 -5.54
N GLU A 330 -22.02 -12.84 -5.03
CA GLU A 330 -23.36 -12.34 -4.72
C GLU A 330 -23.35 -11.36 -3.54
N CYS A 331 -22.65 -11.69 -2.45
CA CYS A 331 -22.55 -10.82 -1.28
C CYS A 331 -21.91 -9.47 -1.62
N VAL A 332 -20.84 -9.49 -2.40
CA VAL A 332 -20.12 -8.31 -2.88
C VAL A 332 -21.03 -7.44 -3.72
N ARG A 333 -21.69 -8.05 -4.71
CA ARG A 333 -22.59 -7.38 -5.65
C ARG A 333 -23.79 -6.73 -4.97
N THR A 334 -24.40 -7.39 -3.99
CA THR A 334 -25.67 -6.92 -3.39
C THR A 334 -25.50 -6.04 -2.17
N SER A 335 -24.34 -6.09 -1.50
CA SER A 335 -24.21 -5.52 -0.15
C SER A 335 -22.84 -4.89 0.09
N LEU A 336 -21.74 -5.65 -0.02
CA LEU A 336 -20.44 -5.16 0.44
C LEU A 336 -19.95 -3.94 -0.33
N ASN A 337 -20.13 -3.89 -1.65
CA ASN A 337 -19.70 -2.73 -2.45
C ASN A 337 -20.41 -1.44 -2.01
N THR A 338 -21.68 -1.54 -1.61
CA THR A 338 -22.44 -0.40 -1.10
C THR A 338 -21.93 0.01 0.28
N ASP A 339 -21.71 -0.95 1.18
CA ASP A 339 -21.22 -0.68 2.54
C ASP A 339 -19.82 -0.04 2.49
N LEU A 340 -18.89 -0.59 1.70
CA LEU A 340 -17.55 -0.02 1.50
C LEU A 340 -17.63 1.42 0.97
N PHE A 341 -18.48 1.66 -0.03
CA PHE A 341 -18.63 2.99 -0.63
C PHE A 341 -19.20 4.03 0.35
N VAL A 342 -20.28 3.69 1.08
CA VAL A 342 -20.91 4.61 2.04
C VAL A 342 -20.00 4.82 3.25
N HIS A 343 -19.38 3.76 3.77
CA HIS A 343 -18.50 3.88 4.92
C HIS A 343 -17.18 4.60 4.61
N THR A 344 -16.76 4.64 3.34
CA THR A 344 -15.71 5.57 2.89
C THR A 344 -16.11 7.01 3.21
N TRP A 345 -17.35 7.41 2.90
CA TRP A 345 -17.86 8.74 3.24
C TRP A 345 -17.96 8.94 4.76
N ASP A 346 -18.51 7.97 5.49
CA ASP A 346 -18.67 8.08 6.95
C ASP A 346 -17.34 8.32 7.67
N MET A 347 -16.33 7.50 7.35
CA MET A 347 -15.02 7.60 7.96
C MET A 347 -14.30 8.88 7.54
N ALA A 348 -14.34 9.23 6.26
CA ALA A 348 -13.69 10.46 5.79
C ALA A 348 -14.27 11.70 6.48
N ARG A 349 -15.59 11.74 6.70
CA ARG A 349 -16.24 12.82 7.47
C ARG A 349 -15.81 12.85 8.92
N ALA A 350 -15.62 11.70 9.55
CA ALA A 350 -15.18 11.61 10.94
C ALA A 350 -13.80 12.22 11.15
N ILE A 351 -12.90 12.07 10.16
CA ILE A 351 -11.52 12.59 10.20
C ILE A 351 -11.32 13.91 9.43
N GLY A 352 -12.39 14.52 8.91
CA GLY A 352 -12.32 15.80 8.21
C GLY A 352 -11.72 15.75 6.79
N VAL A 353 -11.64 14.56 6.18
CA VAL A 353 -11.16 14.36 4.81
C VAL A 353 -12.33 14.41 3.82
N ASN A 354 -12.07 14.95 2.62
CA ASN A 354 -13.05 14.95 1.53
C ASN A 354 -12.77 13.80 0.55
N PRO A 355 -13.54 12.70 0.58
CA PRO A 355 -13.29 11.58 -0.31
C PRO A 355 -13.79 11.91 -1.74
N LYS A 356 -12.99 11.56 -2.75
CA LYS A 356 -13.39 11.64 -4.15
C LYS A 356 -14.19 10.39 -4.52
N LEU A 357 -15.50 10.44 -4.31
CA LEU A 357 -16.42 9.34 -4.61
C LEU A 357 -17.04 9.49 -6.01
N ASP A 358 -17.33 8.38 -6.68
CA ASP A 358 -17.97 8.38 -8.00
C ASP A 358 -19.42 8.89 -7.92
N GLU A 359 -19.69 10.05 -8.51
CA GLU A 359 -20.99 10.72 -8.46
C GLU A 359 -22.11 9.90 -9.11
N ASN A 360 -21.79 9.15 -10.17
CA ASN A 360 -22.76 8.31 -10.87
C ASN A 360 -23.19 7.10 -10.05
N PHE A 361 -22.26 6.48 -9.33
CA PHE A 361 -22.54 5.40 -8.40
C PHE A 361 -23.31 5.91 -7.19
N ALA A 362 -22.90 7.03 -6.59
CA ALA A 362 -23.63 7.69 -5.52
C ALA A 362 -25.07 8.01 -5.92
N SER A 363 -25.27 8.60 -7.10
CA SER A 363 -26.61 8.94 -7.63
C SER A 363 -27.48 7.70 -7.85
N ARG A 364 -26.89 6.59 -8.33
CA ARG A 364 -27.60 5.31 -8.50
C ARG A 364 -27.98 4.67 -7.17
N LEU A 365 -27.08 4.69 -6.18
CA LEU A 365 -27.36 4.22 -4.83
C LEU A 365 -28.47 5.03 -4.18
N LEU A 366 -28.41 6.37 -4.27
CA LEU A 366 -29.46 7.22 -3.75
C LEU A 366 -30.81 6.92 -4.41
N ARG A 367 -30.87 6.82 -5.73
CA ARG A 367 -32.09 6.49 -6.45
C ARG A 367 -32.64 5.12 -6.03
N HIS A 368 -31.76 4.13 -5.83
CA HIS A 368 -32.16 2.82 -5.31
C HIS A 368 -32.84 2.97 -3.94
N TYR A 369 -32.21 3.70 -3.02
CA TYR A 369 -32.74 3.91 -1.67
C TYR A 369 -34.04 4.75 -1.64
N GLU A 370 -34.18 5.74 -2.52
CA GLU A 370 -35.42 6.50 -2.67
C GLU A 370 -36.58 5.60 -3.12
N LEU A 371 -36.32 4.62 -4.00
CA LEU A 371 -37.32 3.67 -4.48
C LEU A 371 -37.73 2.64 -3.41
N VAL A 372 -36.83 2.28 -2.49
CA VAL A 372 -37.14 1.35 -1.39
C VAL A 372 -38.09 1.98 -0.35
N ASN A 373 -38.39 3.28 -0.48
CA ASN A 373 -39.16 4.13 0.45
C ASN A 373 -38.45 4.27 1.81
N GLU A 374 -38.01 5.51 2.10
CA GLU A 374 -37.38 5.92 3.36
C GLU A 374 -38.12 5.35 4.59
N GLU A 375 -39.46 5.40 4.59
CA GLU A 375 -40.25 4.89 5.71
C GLU A 375 -40.10 3.38 5.87
N ARG A 376 -40.07 2.62 4.77
CA ARG A 376 -39.85 1.16 4.83
C ARG A 376 -38.44 0.83 5.27
N MET A 377 -37.45 1.63 4.86
CA MET A 377 -36.06 1.45 5.28
C MET A 377 -35.87 1.75 6.77
N VAL A 378 -36.42 2.86 7.26
CA VAL A 378 -36.43 3.18 8.69
C VAL A 378 -37.23 2.15 9.48
N GLU A 379 -38.36 1.66 8.94
CA GLU A 379 -39.16 0.59 9.54
C GLU A 379 -38.39 -0.73 9.67
N THR A 380 -37.40 -1.00 8.80
CA THR A 380 -36.52 -2.17 8.98
C THR A 380 -35.65 -2.05 10.23
N GLY A 381 -35.49 -0.85 10.79
CA GLY A 381 -34.55 -0.57 11.89
C GLY A 381 -33.07 -0.67 11.48
N HIS A 382 -32.80 -0.85 10.17
CA HIS A 382 -31.45 -0.91 9.61
C HIS A 382 -30.95 0.47 9.13
N TYR A 383 -31.79 1.50 9.16
CA TYR A 383 -31.52 2.82 8.58
C TYR A 383 -32.09 3.92 9.50
N ASP A 384 -31.32 4.97 9.74
CA ASP A 384 -31.76 6.20 10.42
C ASP A 384 -32.35 7.19 9.38
N PRO A 385 -33.07 8.25 9.79
CA PRO A 385 -33.49 9.30 8.87
C PRO A 385 -32.29 9.94 8.12
N PRO A 386 -32.46 10.35 6.86
CA PRO A 386 -31.39 10.93 6.04
C PRO A 386 -30.76 12.15 6.69
N ARG A 387 -29.42 12.22 6.68
CA ARG A 387 -28.68 13.43 7.03
C ARG A 387 -28.50 14.29 5.78
N ARG A 388 -28.46 15.61 5.94
CA ARG A 388 -28.20 16.53 4.83
C ARG A 388 -26.71 16.81 4.76
N ASP A 389 -26.17 16.82 3.55
CA ASP A 389 -24.85 17.41 3.29
C ASP A 389 -24.84 18.88 3.76
N PRO A 390 -23.82 19.31 4.55
CA PRO A 390 -23.59 20.71 4.89
C PRO A 390 -23.64 21.68 3.70
N GLY A 391 -23.36 21.21 2.47
CA GLY A 391 -23.44 21.98 1.22
C GLY A 391 -24.87 22.23 0.69
N GLY A 392 -25.91 21.65 1.29
CA GLY A 392 -27.31 22.01 1.04
C GLY A 392 -27.92 21.59 -0.31
N ARG A 393 -27.23 20.83 -1.16
CA ARG A 393 -27.82 20.31 -2.42
C ARG A 393 -28.52 18.98 -2.16
N LEU A 394 -29.86 19.02 -2.11
CA LEU A 394 -30.69 17.81 -2.21
C LEU A 394 -30.84 17.40 -3.68
N PRO A 395 -30.64 16.12 -4.02
CA PRO A 395 -31.19 15.54 -5.25
C PRO A 395 -32.74 15.58 -5.18
N ARG A 396 -33.39 15.87 -6.31
CA ARG A 396 -34.83 16.24 -6.37
C ARG A 396 -35.75 15.01 -6.11
N ARG A 397 -36.51 15.02 -4.99
CA ARG A 397 -37.48 13.99 -4.58
C ARG A 397 -38.81 13.98 -5.38
N ALA A 398 -39.43 12.79 -5.51
CA ALA A 398 -40.85 12.56 -5.80
C ALA A 398 -41.50 11.73 -4.67
N ALA A 399 -42.82 11.87 -4.42
CA ALA A 399 -43.44 11.74 -3.09
C ALA A 399 -44.38 10.53 -2.83
N ARG A 400 -44.32 10.01 -1.57
CA ARG A 400 -45.36 9.46 -0.62
C ARG A 400 -46.12 8.11 -0.83
N ARG A 401 -46.21 7.27 0.23
CA ARG A 401 -47.31 7.11 1.25
C ARG A 401 -47.12 5.86 2.17
N ARG A 402 -47.53 5.97 3.47
CA ARG A 402 -47.31 5.10 4.67
C ARG A 402 -48.36 3.99 4.92
N HIS A 403 -48.00 2.89 5.63
CA HIS A 403 -48.80 2.26 6.72
C HIS A 403 -48.12 1.11 7.56
N ARG A 404 -47.84 1.40 8.85
CA ARG A 404 -47.84 0.69 10.19
C ARG A 404 -47.47 -0.83 10.44
N PRO A 405 -46.97 -1.18 11.67
CA PRO A 405 -45.94 -2.23 11.91
C PRO A 405 -46.23 -3.31 13.01
N ARG A 406 -45.31 -4.29 13.21
CA ARG A 406 -45.08 -5.14 14.44
C ARG A 406 -43.72 -5.93 14.35
N PRO A 407 -43.13 -6.53 15.44
CA PRO A 407 -41.83 -6.09 15.96
C PRO A 407 -40.61 -7.05 15.87
N ALA A 408 -39.44 -6.39 15.91
CA ALA A 408 -38.14 -6.64 16.58
C ALA A 408 -37.26 -7.89 16.30
N ARG A 409 -36.08 -7.65 15.68
CA ARG A 409 -34.73 -8.00 16.20
C ARG A 409 -33.56 -7.49 15.30
N GLN A 410 -32.50 -7.00 15.97
CA GLN A 410 -31.10 -6.70 15.57
C GLN A 410 -30.83 -5.74 14.40
N SER A 411 -30.07 -4.67 14.70
CA SER A 411 -29.89 -3.44 13.88
C SER A 411 -28.56 -3.41 13.11
N ARG A 412 -28.59 -2.90 11.88
CA ARG A 412 -27.45 -2.28 11.17
C ARG A 412 -27.79 -0.81 10.89
N ARG A 413 -26.88 0.06 10.47
CA ARG A 413 -27.18 1.50 10.23
C ARG A 413 -26.41 2.00 9.01
N VAL A 414 -27.09 2.60 8.03
CA VAL A 414 -26.46 3.24 6.85
C VAL A 414 -26.85 4.73 6.84
N ALA A 415 -25.88 5.62 6.62
CA ALA A 415 -26.08 7.05 6.40
C ALA A 415 -26.31 7.34 4.90
N LEU A 416 -27.27 8.22 4.59
CA LEU A 416 -27.68 8.65 3.24
C LEU A 416 -26.95 9.90 2.78
#